data_AF-A0A6P7GSN1-F1
#
_entry.id   AF-A0A6P7GSN1-F1
#
_cell.length_a   1.000
_cell.length_b   1.000
_cell.length_c   1.000
_cell.angle_alpha   90.00
_cell.angle_beta   90.00
_cell.angle_gamma   90.00
#
_symmetry.space_group_name_H-M   'P 1'
#
loop_
_entity.id
_entity.type
_entity.pdbx_description
1 polymer ?
#
loop_
_entity_poly.entity_id
_entity_poly.type
_entity_poly.pdbx_seq_one_letter_code
_entity_poly.pdbx_strand_id
1 'polypeptide(L)'
;MFEFQNNYLKLFIFLALCTLLETTEFDPLGYILYCPCMGRFGNQADHFLGALSFAHGLNRTLVLPPWVEYRYGESKSIQVPFDTYFKVDPLQKFHKVLTMENFMKNVAPYEWPETDRISFCYMARGGSGDSCNAKDGNPFGPFWDTYNVEFVTSEFYGPLHYDVHHHDMIKQWREKYPPKKWPVLAFTGAPASFPVQQENLPLQKYLEWSENIEKKADNFIKKVL
;
A
#
# COMPACT_ATOMS: atom_id res chain seq x y z
N MET A 1 40.91 23.14 36.33
CA MET A 1 41.29 22.90 34.92
C MET A 1 40.71 21.60 34.37
N PHE A 2 40.66 20.51 35.16
CA PHE A 2 40.05 19.23 34.76
C PHE A 2 38.52 19.23 34.60
N GLU A 3 37.77 20.05 35.35
CA GLU A 3 36.30 20.12 35.23
C GLU A 3 35.81 20.77 33.93
N PHE A 4 36.56 21.74 33.40
CA PHE A 4 36.20 22.45 32.17
C PHE A 4 36.27 21.53 30.94
N GLN A 5 37.30 20.68 30.84
CA GLN A 5 37.45 19.69 29.76
C GLN A 5 36.31 18.65 29.75
N ASN A 6 35.81 18.28 30.93
CA ASN A 6 34.75 17.28 31.10
C ASN A 6 33.39 17.79 30.57
N ASN A 7 33.12 19.10 30.68
CA ASN A 7 31.89 19.70 30.16
C ASN A 7 31.89 19.80 28.63
N TYR A 8 33.03 20.07 28.00
CA TYR A 8 33.13 20.07 26.53
C TYR A 8 32.98 18.65 25.96
N LEU A 9 33.56 17.64 26.61
CA LEU A 9 33.40 16.25 26.19
C LEU A 9 31.94 15.78 26.29
N LYS A 10 31.25 16.13 27.39
CA LYS A 10 29.81 15.85 27.56
C LYS A 10 28.95 16.57 26.52
N LEU A 11 29.25 17.83 26.22
CA LEU A 11 28.55 18.60 25.19
C LEU A 11 28.79 18.00 23.79
N PHE A 12 30.01 17.56 23.49
CA PHE A 12 30.36 16.92 22.23
C PHE A 12 29.68 15.55 22.08
N ILE A 13 29.63 14.76 23.15
CA ILE A 13 28.89 13.49 23.19
C ILE A 13 27.38 13.73 23.02
N PHE A 14 26.81 14.76 23.66
CA PHE A 14 25.41 15.13 23.51
C PHE A 14 25.07 15.57 22.09
N LEU A 15 25.90 16.42 21.47
CA LEU A 15 25.74 16.84 20.07
C LEU A 15 25.89 15.66 19.10
N ALA A 16 26.85 14.75 19.34
CA ALA A 16 27.02 13.53 18.55
C ALA A 16 25.83 12.57 18.68
N LEU A 17 25.25 12.45 19.88
CA LEU A 17 24.01 11.70 20.13
C LEU A 17 22.79 12.34 19.46
N CYS A 18 22.72 13.68 19.42
CA CYS A 18 21.66 14.38 18.68
C CYS A 18 21.78 14.19 17.15
N THR A 19 22.98 14.06 16.60
CA THR A 19 23.18 13.77 15.16
C THR A 19 22.93 12.31 14.77
N LEU A 20 22.80 11.40 15.74
CA LEU A 20 22.47 9.98 15.51
C LEU A 20 20.97 9.69 15.56
N LEU A 21 20.14 10.72 15.79
CA LEU A 21 18.69 10.60 15.61
C LEU A 21 18.39 10.68 14.11
N GLU A 22 18.43 9.53 13.42
CA GLU A 22 17.71 9.39 12.16
C GLU A 22 16.22 9.59 12.47
N THR A 23 15.71 10.79 12.17
CA THR A 23 14.26 11.00 12.14
C THR A 23 13.73 10.22 10.95
N THR A 24 13.01 9.12 11.21
CA THR A 24 12.23 8.45 10.17
C THR A 24 11.17 9.44 9.71
N GLU A 25 11.39 10.09 8.56
CA GLU A 25 10.41 11.02 8.00
C GLU A 25 9.30 10.21 7.33
N PHE A 26 8.16 10.09 8.01
CA PHE A 26 6.94 9.51 7.46
C PHE A 26 6.28 10.49 6.48
N ASP A 27 5.53 9.98 5.50
CA ASP A 27 4.85 10.81 4.52
C ASP A 27 3.72 11.59 5.22
N PRO A 28 3.82 12.94 5.35
CA PRO A 28 2.80 13.73 6.03
C PRO A 28 1.46 13.76 5.27
N LEU A 29 1.45 13.30 4.01
CA LEU A 29 0.24 13.14 3.21
C LEU A 29 -0.39 11.76 3.38
N GLY A 30 0.26 10.85 4.10
CA GLY A 30 -0.27 9.55 4.48
C GLY A 30 -0.25 8.50 3.37
N TYR A 31 -0.89 7.37 3.63
CA TYR A 31 -0.73 6.12 2.89
C TYR A 31 -2.07 5.52 2.46
N ILE A 32 -2.05 4.77 1.36
CA ILE A 32 -3.18 3.96 0.88
C ILE A 32 -2.73 2.51 0.82
N LEU A 33 -3.47 1.64 1.50
CA LEU A 33 -3.32 0.18 1.45
C LEU A 33 -4.58 -0.41 0.85
N TYR A 34 -4.46 -1.54 0.18
CA TYR A 34 -5.63 -2.29 -0.27
C TYR A 34 -5.31 -3.78 -0.40
N CYS A 35 -6.33 -4.63 -0.33
CA CYS A 35 -6.22 -6.01 -0.79
C CYS A 35 -6.58 -6.12 -2.29
N PRO A 36 -5.73 -6.73 -3.14
CA PRO A 36 -6.07 -7.11 -4.51
C PRO A 36 -6.96 -8.38 -4.51
N CYS A 37 -8.06 -8.32 -3.76
CA CYS A 37 -8.88 -9.46 -3.36
C CYS A 37 -9.91 -9.93 -4.41
N MET A 38 -9.89 -9.40 -5.63
CA MET A 38 -10.86 -9.74 -6.69
C MET A 38 -10.15 -10.32 -7.92
N GLY A 39 -10.51 -11.55 -8.26
CA GLY A 39 -10.02 -12.24 -9.45
C GLY A 39 -8.57 -12.74 -9.33
N ARG A 40 -7.95 -13.00 -10.49
CA ARG A 40 -6.56 -13.50 -10.60
C ARG A 40 -5.64 -12.37 -11.07
N PHE A 41 -4.39 -12.69 -11.40
CA PHE A 41 -3.36 -11.72 -11.78
C PHE A 41 -3.83 -10.63 -12.75
N GLY A 42 -4.53 -10.98 -13.84
CA GLY A 42 -5.04 -10.00 -14.79
C GLY A 42 -6.00 -8.97 -14.17
N ASN A 43 -6.95 -9.42 -13.32
CA ASN A 43 -7.85 -8.52 -12.60
C ASN A 43 -7.09 -7.65 -11.59
N GLN A 44 -6.11 -8.23 -10.91
CA GLN A 44 -5.30 -7.52 -9.91
C GLN A 44 -4.41 -6.45 -10.55
N ALA A 45 -3.82 -6.74 -11.71
CA ALA A 45 -3.03 -5.79 -12.47
C ALA A 45 -3.89 -4.64 -13.00
N ASP A 46 -5.08 -4.94 -13.51
CA ASP A 46 -6.05 -3.96 -13.98
C ASP A 46 -6.49 -3.01 -12.85
N HIS A 47 -6.85 -3.57 -11.70
CA HIS A 47 -7.12 -2.81 -10.47
C HIS A 47 -5.93 -1.99 -9.99
N PHE A 48 -4.72 -2.52 -10.07
CA PHE A 48 -3.51 -1.82 -9.64
C PHE A 48 -3.33 -0.50 -10.39
N LEU A 49 -3.56 -0.48 -11.71
CA LEU A 49 -3.46 0.76 -12.50
C LEU A 49 -4.44 1.84 -11.99
N GLY A 50 -5.67 1.44 -11.66
CA GLY A 50 -6.64 2.35 -11.06
C GLY A 50 -6.24 2.82 -9.66
N ALA A 51 -5.76 1.91 -8.81
CA ALA A 51 -5.32 2.23 -7.45
C ALA A 51 -4.09 3.16 -7.43
N LEU A 52 -3.16 2.98 -8.37
CA LEU A 52 -2.01 3.86 -8.58
C LEU A 52 -2.45 5.28 -8.96
N SER A 53 -3.39 5.39 -9.89
CA SER A 53 -3.97 6.67 -10.28
C SER A 53 -4.73 7.34 -9.14
N PHE A 54 -5.51 6.56 -8.38
CA PHE A 54 -6.25 7.05 -7.21
C PHE A 54 -5.29 7.61 -6.14
N ALA A 55 -4.23 6.87 -5.83
CA ALA A 55 -3.22 7.32 -4.86
C ALA A 55 -2.48 8.58 -5.31
N HIS A 56 -2.13 8.66 -6.60
CA HIS A 56 -1.57 9.86 -7.21
C HIS A 56 -2.55 11.04 -7.10
N GLY A 57 -3.82 10.84 -7.43
CA GLY A 57 -4.87 11.85 -7.29
C GLY A 57 -5.03 12.38 -5.87
N LEU A 58 -4.96 11.51 -4.85
CA LEU A 58 -5.02 11.93 -3.45
C LEU A 58 -3.68 12.44 -2.88
N ASN A 59 -2.58 12.27 -3.62
CA ASN A 59 -1.21 12.56 -3.21
C ASN A 59 -0.74 11.82 -1.94
N ARG A 60 -1.24 10.59 -1.75
CA ARG A 60 -0.88 9.69 -0.64
C ARG A 60 0.02 8.58 -1.15
N THR A 61 1.05 8.19 -0.40
CA THR A 61 1.92 7.08 -0.82
C THR A 61 1.12 5.79 -1.01
N LEU A 62 1.20 5.17 -2.19
CA LEU A 62 0.58 3.87 -2.41
C LEU A 62 1.46 2.78 -1.81
N VAL A 63 0.90 1.99 -0.90
CA VAL A 63 1.54 0.77 -0.41
C VAL A 63 1.22 -0.35 -1.40
N LEU A 64 2.25 -0.80 -2.11
CA LEU A 64 2.18 -1.85 -3.12
C LEU A 64 1.82 -3.18 -2.45
N PRO A 65 0.63 -3.75 -2.69
CA PRO A 65 0.25 -5.00 -2.06
C PRO A 65 1.00 -6.16 -2.72
N PRO A 66 1.17 -7.29 -2.00
CA PRO A 66 1.57 -8.52 -2.64
C PRO A 66 0.49 -8.98 -3.63
N TRP A 67 0.92 -9.64 -4.70
CA TRP A 67 0.04 -10.35 -5.62
C TRP A 67 -0.58 -11.56 -4.92
N VAL A 68 -1.87 -11.80 -5.18
CA VAL A 68 -2.59 -12.95 -4.63
C VAL A 68 -2.60 -14.06 -5.66
N GLU A 69 -1.95 -15.18 -5.37
CA GLU A 69 -2.02 -16.38 -6.21
C GLU A 69 -2.83 -17.49 -5.54
N TYR A 70 -3.57 -18.22 -6.38
CA TYR A 70 -4.30 -19.41 -5.97
C TYR A 70 -3.61 -20.63 -6.56
N ARG A 71 -3.14 -21.52 -5.68
CA ARG A 71 -2.46 -22.75 -6.08
C ARG A 71 -3.41 -23.93 -5.96
N TYR A 72 -3.37 -24.80 -6.95
CA TYR A 72 -4.17 -26.03 -6.92
C TYR A 72 -3.79 -26.89 -5.72
N GLY A 73 -4.78 -27.30 -4.93
CA GLY A 73 -4.58 -28.10 -3.72
C GLY A 73 -4.30 -27.28 -2.45
N GLU A 74 -4.09 -25.96 -2.56
CA GLU A 74 -3.95 -25.08 -1.39
C GLU A 74 -5.30 -24.44 -1.03
N SER A 75 -5.70 -24.53 0.24
CA SER A 75 -6.98 -23.99 0.72
C SER A 75 -6.95 -22.47 0.94
N LYS A 76 -5.75 -21.91 1.11
CA LYS A 76 -5.50 -20.46 1.27
C LYS A 76 -4.78 -19.93 0.05
N SER A 77 -5.03 -18.68 -0.28
CA SER A 77 -4.20 -17.96 -1.25
C SER A 77 -2.81 -17.70 -0.68
N ILE A 78 -1.86 -17.48 -1.58
CA ILE A 78 -0.51 -17.03 -1.23
C ILE A 78 -0.32 -15.57 -1.62
N GLN A 79 0.50 -14.87 -0.85
CA GLN A 79 0.82 -13.46 -1.02
C GLN A 79 2.26 -13.37 -1.54
N VAL A 80 2.40 -13.08 -2.82
CA VAL A 80 3.70 -12.94 -3.49
C VAL A 80 4.11 -11.46 -3.46
N PRO A 81 5.24 -11.10 -2.84
CA PRO A 81 5.68 -9.70 -2.77
C PRO A 81 5.67 -9.01 -4.14
N PHE A 82 5.25 -7.74 -4.17
CA PHE A 82 5.06 -7.00 -5.42
C PHE A 82 6.33 -7.05 -6.30
N ASP A 83 7.48 -6.85 -5.66
CA ASP A 83 8.82 -6.77 -6.23
C ASP A 83 9.38 -8.11 -6.72
N THR A 84 8.65 -9.21 -6.49
CA THR A 84 8.96 -10.50 -7.12
C THR A 84 8.84 -10.40 -8.65
N TYR A 85 7.81 -9.69 -9.12
CA TYR A 85 7.48 -9.61 -10.56
C TYR A 85 7.87 -8.30 -11.20
N PHE A 86 7.79 -7.18 -10.48
CA PHE A 86 7.99 -5.85 -11.06
C PHE A 86 9.03 -5.05 -10.29
N LYS A 87 9.76 -4.18 -10.98
CA LYS A 87 10.66 -3.21 -10.35
C LYS A 87 9.82 -2.14 -9.64
N VAL A 88 10.27 -1.66 -8.47
CA VAL A 88 9.60 -0.58 -7.72
C VAL A 88 9.99 0.80 -8.25
N ASP A 89 11.28 1.01 -8.57
CA ASP A 89 11.81 2.32 -9.00
C ASP A 89 11.07 2.96 -10.19
N PRO A 90 10.64 2.22 -11.23
CA PRO A 90 9.88 2.82 -12.33
C PRO A 90 8.55 3.44 -11.89
N LEU A 91 7.87 2.84 -10.90
CA LEU A 91 6.63 3.38 -10.34
C LEU A 91 6.89 4.68 -9.57
N GLN A 92 8.02 4.78 -8.88
CA GLN A 92 8.42 5.98 -8.14
C GLN A 92 8.62 7.21 -9.05
N LYS A 93 8.85 7.00 -10.36
CA LYS A 93 8.88 8.09 -11.36
C LYS A 93 7.51 8.68 -11.63
N PHE A 94 6.43 7.96 -11.34
CA PHE A 94 5.05 8.42 -11.49
C PHE A 94 4.50 8.97 -10.17
N HIS A 95 4.62 8.20 -9.09
CA HIS A 95 4.02 8.53 -7.81
C HIS A 95 4.78 7.88 -6.65
N LYS A 96 4.64 8.42 -5.44
CA LYS A 96 5.22 7.84 -4.22
C LYS A 96 4.64 6.45 -3.98
N VAL A 97 5.52 5.44 -3.93
CA VAL A 97 5.16 4.06 -3.66
C VAL A 97 6.12 3.41 -2.66
N LEU A 98 5.62 2.43 -1.92
CA LEU A 98 6.35 1.66 -0.90
C LEU A 98 5.84 0.22 -0.90
N THR A 99 6.69 -0.81 -0.72
CA THR A 99 6.18 -2.19 -0.62
C THR A 99 5.43 -2.42 0.69
N MET A 100 4.45 -3.33 0.69
CA MET A 100 3.72 -3.71 1.90
C MET A 100 4.65 -4.21 3.01
N GLU A 101 5.68 -4.99 2.67
CA GLU A 101 6.69 -5.48 3.60
C GLU A 101 7.43 -4.33 4.28
N ASN A 102 7.83 -3.31 3.51
CA ASN A 102 8.53 -2.15 4.03
C ASN A 102 7.60 -1.27 4.89
N PHE A 103 6.36 -1.04 4.42
CA PHE A 103 5.35 -0.33 5.18
C PHE A 103 5.08 -1.00 6.53
N MET A 104 4.78 -2.29 6.54
CA MET A 104 4.44 -3.03 7.76
C MET A 104 5.61 -3.10 8.75
N LYS A 105 6.85 -3.15 8.26
CA LYS A 105 8.05 -3.20 9.10
C LYS A 105 8.42 -1.84 9.68
N ASN A 106 8.43 -0.79 8.85
CA ASN A 106 9.10 0.46 9.17
C ASN A 106 8.14 1.64 9.40
N VAL A 107 6.89 1.56 8.92
CA VAL A 107 5.91 2.67 8.99
C VAL A 107 4.74 2.31 9.92
N ALA A 108 4.13 1.14 9.73
CA ALA A 108 2.93 0.73 10.46
C ALA A 108 3.06 0.78 11.99
N PRO A 109 4.20 0.41 12.63
CA PRO A 109 4.32 0.50 14.08
C PRO A 109 4.12 1.91 14.66
N TYR A 110 4.26 2.95 13.83
CA TYR A 110 4.23 4.35 14.24
C TYR A 110 3.01 5.09 13.68
N GLU A 111 2.73 4.96 12.38
CA GLU A 111 1.64 5.67 11.69
C GLU A 111 0.33 4.86 11.64
N TRP A 112 0.39 3.56 11.94
CA TRP A 112 -0.78 2.66 11.86
C TRP A 112 -0.73 1.53 12.92
N PRO A 113 -0.63 1.90 14.21
CA PRO A 113 -0.53 0.93 15.29
C PRO A 113 -1.78 0.05 15.35
N GLU A 114 -1.67 -1.12 15.99
CA GLU A 114 -2.74 -2.12 16.07
C GLU A 114 -4.08 -1.56 16.57
N THR A 115 -4.05 -0.58 17.46
CA THR A 115 -5.24 0.08 18.04
C THR A 115 -5.99 0.96 17.05
N ASP A 116 -5.37 1.34 15.93
CA ASP A 116 -5.86 2.36 15.00
C ASP A 116 -6.10 1.79 13.60
N ARG A 117 -6.11 0.46 13.46
CA ARG A 117 -6.30 -0.23 12.18
C ARG A 117 -7.76 -0.23 11.77
N ILE A 118 -8.15 0.78 11.00
CA ILE A 118 -9.50 0.96 10.46
C ILE A 118 -9.59 0.38 9.04
N SER A 119 -10.60 -0.45 8.80
CA SER A 119 -10.90 -1.01 7.47
C SER A 119 -11.85 -0.13 6.67
N PHE A 120 -11.58 0.10 5.39
CA PHE A 120 -12.40 0.94 4.51
C PHE A 120 -13.21 0.11 3.51
N CYS A 121 -14.51 0.42 3.39
CA CYS A 121 -15.41 -0.14 2.39
C CYS A 121 -16.54 0.86 2.06
N TYR A 122 -17.25 0.66 0.94
CA TYR A 122 -18.28 1.60 0.50
C TYR A 122 -19.43 1.70 1.52
N MET A 123 -19.84 0.55 2.03
CA MET A 123 -20.90 0.34 3.00
C MET A 123 -20.66 -1.00 3.72
N ALA A 124 -21.43 -1.26 4.78
CA ALA A 124 -21.34 -2.53 5.51
C ALA A 124 -21.46 -3.74 4.56
N ARG A 125 -20.64 -4.76 4.81
CA ARG A 125 -20.59 -6.03 4.08
C ARG A 125 -21.01 -7.15 5.03
N GLY A 126 -21.64 -8.19 4.49
CA GLY A 126 -22.15 -9.30 5.30
C GLY A 126 -23.54 -9.03 5.92
N GLY A 127 -24.02 -9.99 6.71
CA GLY A 127 -25.38 -9.98 7.24
C GLY A 127 -25.60 -9.14 8.51
N SER A 128 -24.53 -8.72 9.19
CA SER A 128 -24.60 -7.97 10.45
C SER A 128 -24.86 -6.47 10.27
N GLY A 129 -24.51 -5.91 9.11
CA GLY A 129 -24.82 -4.51 8.75
C GLY A 129 -23.95 -3.45 9.46
N ASP A 130 -22.88 -3.84 10.15
CA ASP A 130 -22.09 -2.98 11.04
C ASP A 130 -20.59 -2.91 10.70
N SER A 131 -20.10 -3.73 9.77
CA SER A 131 -18.66 -3.91 9.52
C SER A 131 -18.34 -4.05 8.03
N CYS A 132 -17.09 -3.75 7.66
CA CYS A 132 -16.55 -4.04 6.34
C CYS A 132 -16.21 -5.51 6.13
N ASN A 133 -16.15 -6.32 7.20
CA ASN A 133 -15.80 -7.74 7.14
C ASN A 133 -14.51 -7.99 6.33
N ALA A 134 -13.49 -7.18 6.60
CA ALA A 134 -12.27 -7.06 5.79
C ALA A 134 -11.46 -8.34 5.65
N LYS A 135 -11.72 -9.33 6.52
CA LYS A 135 -11.02 -10.62 6.60
C LYS A 135 -11.94 -11.81 6.30
N ASP A 136 -13.20 -11.57 5.92
CA ASP A 136 -14.15 -12.67 5.68
C ASP A 136 -13.85 -13.38 4.37
N GLY A 137 -13.45 -14.65 4.48
CA GLY A 137 -13.22 -15.55 3.35
C GLY A 137 -11.81 -15.46 2.74
N ASN A 138 -11.65 -16.10 1.58
CA ASN A 138 -10.40 -16.15 0.82
C ASN A 138 -10.59 -15.30 -0.45
N PRO A 139 -9.69 -14.33 -0.76
CA PRO A 139 -8.36 -14.11 -0.18
C PRO A 139 -8.28 -13.09 0.94
N PHE A 140 -9.41 -12.51 1.35
CA PHE A 140 -9.50 -11.43 2.35
C PHE A 140 -8.75 -11.73 3.65
N GLY A 141 -9.07 -12.83 4.34
CA GLY A 141 -8.42 -13.22 5.60
C GLY A 141 -6.92 -13.47 5.42
N PRO A 142 -6.52 -14.46 4.58
CA PRO A 142 -5.10 -14.79 4.36
C PRO A 142 -4.23 -13.59 3.96
N PHE A 143 -4.75 -12.65 3.17
CA PHE A 143 -4.02 -11.46 2.77
C PHE A 143 -3.60 -10.60 3.98
N TRP A 144 -4.54 -10.27 4.87
CA TRP A 144 -4.25 -9.44 6.04
C TRP A 144 -3.53 -10.23 7.14
N ASP A 145 -3.81 -11.54 7.27
CA ASP A 145 -3.12 -12.45 8.20
C ASP A 145 -1.62 -12.55 7.91
N THR A 146 -1.21 -12.46 6.63
CA THR A 146 0.21 -12.49 6.23
C THR A 146 1.06 -11.42 6.94
N TYR A 147 0.44 -10.29 7.29
CA TYR A 147 1.09 -9.17 7.97
C TYR A 147 0.59 -8.95 9.41
N ASN A 148 -0.09 -9.95 9.99
CA ASN A 148 -0.70 -9.86 11.33
C ASN A 148 -1.59 -8.62 11.50
N VAL A 149 -2.40 -8.32 10.49
CA VAL A 149 -3.35 -7.20 10.53
C VAL A 149 -4.69 -7.67 11.09
N GLU A 150 -5.06 -7.10 12.24
CA GLU A 150 -6.42 -7.10 12.78
C GLU A 150 -6.99 -5.70 12.69
N PHE A 151 -8.26 -5.59 12.27
CA PHE A 151 -8.97 -4.32 12.19
C PHE A 151 -9.83 -4.12 13.44
N VAL A 152 -9.75 -2.94 14.04
CA VAL A 152 -10.52 -2.61 15.25
C VAL A 152 -11.92 -2.09 14.94
N THR A 153 -12.11 -1.51 13.75
CA THR A 153 -13.39 -0.96 13.31
C THR A 153 -13.42 -0.79 11.78
N SER A 154 -14.52 -0.25 11.28
CA SER A 154 -14.79 -0.01 9.87
C SER A 154 -15.20 1.43 9.60
N GLU A 155 -14.76 1.95 8.47
CA GLU A 155 -15.11 3.27 7.96
C GLU A 155 -15.83 3.11 6.60
N PHE A 156 -17.03 3.69 6.53
CA PHE A 156 -17.86 3.64 5.32
C PHE A 156 -17.69 4.92 4.51
N TYR A 157 -17.06 4.79 3.35
CA TYR A 157 -16.72 5.97 2.54
C TYR A 157 -17.84 6.42 1.60
N GLY A 158 -18.94 5.67 1.47
CA GLY A 158 -20.13 6.12 0.74
C GLY A 158 -20.55 7.54 1.15
N PRO A 159 -20.90 8.42 0.19
CA PRO A 159 -21.14 8.18 -1.24
C PRO A 159 -19.90 8.37 -2.14
N LEU A 160 -18.67 8.44 -1.60
CA LEU A 160 -17.48 8.67 -2.42
C LEU A 160 -17.18 7.50 -3.37
N HIS A 161 -16.59 7.80 -4.53
CA HIS A 161 -16.14 6.81 -5.52
C HIS A 161 -14.68 7.03 -5.93
N TYR A 162 -14.13 6.15 -6.76
CA TYR A 162 -12.70 6.13 -7.07
C TYR A 162 -12.30 6.85 -8.36
N ASP A 163 -13.27 7.33 -9.13
CA ASP A 163 -12.97 8.15 -10.31
C ASP A 163 -12.26 9.45 -9.91
N VAL A 164 -11.00 9.60 -10.34
CA VAL A 164 -10.16 10.78 -10.10
C VAL A 164 -10.02 11.68 -11.32
N HIS A 165 -10.55 11.25 -12.46
CA HIS A 165 -10.45 11.99 -13.73
C HIS A 165 -11.66 12.86 -13.98
N HIS A 166 -12.82 12.41 -13.49
CA HIS A 166 -14.09 13.08 -13.66
C HIS A 166 -14.60 13.55 -12.29
N HIS A 167 -15.11 14.79 -12.25
CA HIS A 167 -15.67 15.44 -11.06
C HIS A 167 -14.63 15.88 -10.00
N ASP A 168 -15.13 16.51 -8.94
CA ASP A 168 -14.34 17.02 -7.82
C ASP A 168 -14.07 15.94 -6.75
N MET A 169 -14.09 14.66 -7.13
CA MET A 169 -14.00 13.53 -6.21
C MET A 169 -12.72 13.56 -5.36
N ILE A 170 -11.58 13.95 -5.95
CA ILE A 170 -10.32 14.16 -5.20
C ILE A 170 -10.50 15.16 -4.05
N LYS A 171 -11.22 16.25 -4.30
CA LYS A 171 -11.48 17.28 -3.28
C LYS A 171 -12.34 16.70 -2.16
N GLN A 172 -13.42 15.99 -2.50
CA GLN A 172 -14.30 15.36 -1.52
C GLN A 172 -13.57 14.32 -0.64
N TRP A 173 -12.70 13.50 -1.24
CA TRP A 173 -11.85 12.56 -0.49
C TRP A 173 -10.90 13.29 0.48
N ARG A 174 -10.23 14.35 0.03
CA ARG A 174 -9.30 15.12 0.87
C ARG A 174 -10.01 15.85 2.02
N GLU A 175 -11.22 16.33 1.78
CA GLU A 175 -12.06 16.99 2.80
C GLU A 175 -12.56 15.99 3.84
N LYS A 176 -13.07 14.83 3.42
CA LYS A 176 -13.58 13.79 4.34
C LYS A 176 -12.46 13.07 5.10
N TYR A 177 -11.33 12.84 4.43
CA TYR A 177 -10.21 12.06 4.94
C TYR A 177 -8.88 12.83 4.90
N PRO A 178 -8.71 13.91 5.70
CA PRO A 178 -7.45 14.65 5.75
C PRO A 178 -6.33 13.81 6.38
N PRO A 179 -5.09 13.84 5.86
CA PRO A 179 -3.96 13.02 6.32
C PRO A 179 -3.67 13.08 7.83
N LYS A 180 -3.76 14.27 8.42
CA LYS A 180 -3.53 14.46 9.87
C LYS A 180 -4.47 13.65 10.76
N LYS A 181 -5.70 13.38 10.30
CA LYS A 181 -6.69 12.56 11.03
C LYS A 181 -6.71 11.12 10.53
N TRP A 182 -6.40 10.92 9.25
CA TRP A 182 -6.43 9.65 8.57
C TRP A 182 -5.08 9.41 7.89
N PRO A 183 -4.04 9.06 8.65
CA PRO A 183 -2.71 8.83 8.09
C PRO A 183 -2.71 7.63 7.15
N VAL A 184 -3.61 6.65 7.37
CA VAL A 184 -3.72 5.44 6.57
C VAL A 184 -5.16 5.17 6.15
N LEU A 185 -5.36 4.93 4.85
CA LEU A 185 -6.62 4.48 4.27
C LEU A 185 -6.45 3.03 3.80
N ALA A 186 -6.95 2.06 4.57
CA ALA A 186 -6.76 0.63 4.32
C ALA A 186 -8.04 -0.02 3.75
N PHE A 187 -8.10 -0.18 2.43
CA PHE A 187 -9.29 -0.63 1.73
C PHE A 187 -9.42 -2.16 1.68
N THR A 188 -10.64 -2.65 1.91
CA THR A 188 -10.96 -4.08 1.81
C THR A 188 -10.83 -4.66 0.41
N GLY A 189 -10.83 -3.81 -0.63
CA GLY A 189 -10.57 -4.15 -2.02
C GLY A 189 -9.85 -3.00 -2.71
N ALA A 190 -9.44 -3.18 -3.96
CA ALA A 190 -8.76 -2.12 -4.69
C ALA A 190 -9.64 -0.85 -4.84
N PRO A 191 -9.11 0.35 -4.54
CA PRO A 191 -9.83 1.60 -4.77
C PRO A 191 -9.77 1.98 -6.26
N ALA A 192 -10.36 1.14 -7.09
CA ALA A 192 -10.30 1.20 -8.54
C ALA A 192 -11.58 0.62 -9.17
N SER A 193 -11.89 1.07 -10.39
CA SER A 193 -12.89 0.42 -11.24
C SER A 193 -12.31 -0.84 -11.89
N PHE A 194 -13.19 -1.79 -12.23
CA PHE A 194 -12.90 -2.91 -13.12
C PHE A 194 -14.00 -3.04 -14.19
N PRO A 195 -13.66 -3.11 -15.48
CA PRO A 195 -12.32 -2.91 -16.04
C PRO A 195 -11.74 -1.51 -15.77
N VAL A 196 -10.42 -1.39 -15.90
CA VAL A 196 -9.69 -0.15 -15.66
C VAL A 196 -10.17 0.96 -16.62
N GLN A 197 -10.24 2.17 -16.10
CA GLN A 197 -10.56 3.37 -16.89
C GLN A 197 -9.49 3.61 -17.97
N GLN A 198 -9.90 4.10 -19.14
CA GLN A 198 -9.03 4.28 -20.30
C GLN A 198 -7.85 5.21 -20.01
N GLU A 199 -8.10 6.24 -19.19
CA GLU A 199 -7.13 7.23 -18.74
C GLU A 199 -5.96 6.61 -17.94
N ASN A 200 -6.19 5.45 -17.32
CA ASN A 200 -5.20 4.75 -16.50
C ASN A 200 -4.41 3.69 -17.28
N LEU A 201 -4.83 3.28 -18.48
CA LEU A 201 -4.11 2.30 -19.31
C LEU A 201 -2.64 2.67 -19.57
N PRO A 202 -2.29 3.94 -19.86
CA PRO A 202 -0.89 4.33 -20.08
C PRO A 202 0.02 4.11 -18.87
N LEU A 203 -0.54 3.91 -17.65
CA LEU A 203 0.25 3.64 -16.45
C LEU A 203 0.93 2.27 -16.48
N GLN A 204 0.48 1.35 -17.35
CA GLN A 204 1.14 0.06 -17.57
C GLN A 204 2.63 0.20 -17.91
N LYS A 205 3.06 1.32 -18.52
CA LYS A 205 4.47 1.59 -18.85
C LYS A 205 5.40 1.62 -17.62
N TYR A 206 4.85 1.82 -16.42
CA TYR A 206 5.62 1.82 -15.17
C TYR A 206 5.72 0.43 -14.54
N LEU A 207 5.00 -0.57 -15.06
CA LEU A 207 5.15 -1.98 -14.68
C LEU A 207 6.26 -2.62 -15.52
N GLU A 208 7.51 -2.35 -15.13
CA GLU A 208 8.67 -3.00 -15.72
C GLU A 208 8.98 -4.30 -14.97
N TRP A 209 9.22 -5.39 -15.71
CA TRP A 209 9.53 -6.69 -15.12
C TRP A 209 10.79 -6.64 -14.24
N SER A 210 10.81 -7.44 -13.17
CA SER A 210 11.99 -7.63 -12.33
C SER A 210 13.11 -8.30 -13.12
N GLU A 211 14.36 -8.07 -12.72
CA GLU A 211 15.53 -8.66 -13.39
C GLU A 211 15.46 -10.19 -13.44
N ASN A 212 14.88 -10.82 -12.41
CA ASN A 212 14.67 -12.26 -12.37
C ASN A 212 13.70 -12.73 -13.45
N ILE A 213 12.59 -12.01 -13.67
CA ILE A 213 11.62 -12.34 -14.73
C ILE A 213 12.21 -12.08 -16.12
N GLU A 214 12.88 -10.94 -16.32
CA GLU A 214 13.59 -10.62 -17.57
C GLU A 214 14.60 -11.71 -17.92
N LYS A 215 15.45 -12.10 -16.97
CA LYS A 215 16.44 -13.16 -17.16
C LYS A 215 15.80 -14.51 -17.52
N LYS A 216 14.68 -14.87 -16.89
CA LYS A 216 13.95 -16.11 -17.22
C LYS A 216 13.38 -16.06 -18.63
N ALA A 217 12.78 -14.93 -19.03
CA ALA A 217 12.26 -14.73 -20.37
C ALA A 217 13.37 -14.82 -21.43
N ASP A 218 14.48 -14.08 -21.24
CA ASP A 218 15.62 -14.09 -22.15
C ASP A 218 16.23 -15.49 -22.32
N ASN A 219 16.37 -16.22 -21.21
CA ASN A 219 16.89 -17.58 -21.24
C ASN A 219 15.95 -18.53 -21.97
N PHE A 220 14.64 -18.36 -21.82
CA PHE A 220 13.65 -19.15 -22.54
C PHE A 220 13.71 -18.85 -24.04
N ILE A 221 13.68 -17.56 -24.42
CA ILE A 221 13.79 -17.11 -25.81
C ILE A 221 15.05 -17.71 -26.44
N LYS A 222 16.24 -17.49 -25.87
CA LYS A 222 17.51 -18.00 -26.42
C LYS A 222 17.59 -19.52 -26.61
N LYS A 223 16.83 -20.29 -25.82
CA LYS A 223 16.90 -21.76 -25.81
C LYS A 223 15.79 -22.42 -26.62
N VAL A 224 14.67 -21.75 -26.82
CA VAL A 224 13.44 -22.36 -27.34
C VAL A 224 12.94 -21.66 -28.61
N LEU A 225 13.18 -20.35 -28.76
CA LEU A 225 12.76 -19.54 -29.91
C LEU A 225 13.97 -19.11 -30.76
#